data_AF-A0A5D3APT7-F1
#
_entry.id   AF-A0A5D3APT7-F1
#
_cell.length_a   1.000
_cell.length_b   1.000
_cell.length_c   1.000
_cell.angle_alpha   90.00
_cell.angle_beta   90.00
_cell.angle_gamma   90.00
#
_symmetry.space_group_name_H-M   'P 1'
#
loop_
_entity.id
_entity.type
_entity.pdbx_description
1 polymer ?
#
loop_
_entity_poly.entity_id
_entity_poly.type
_entity_poly.pdbx_seq_one_letter_code
_entity_poly.pdbx_strand_id
1 'polypeptide(L)'
;MSLRPLLRQTQMRSGSGSVGVRSIQSSGARRGAHGAHGDGGEEGEGESDTYTKESFLNPKWRNALLLLTTSLLLLPHLPAPSKSHLSPSLSPEAFQAARRDVEGELPWLTRWFVRETEKAEVWRERADRHLELEKERADGRLLVQEAERPRVLRMRYPSRFEQASPFNIPVGSQVDLSDLKVRPAE
;
A
#
# COMPACT_ATOMS: atom_id res chain seq x y z
N MET A 1 55.32 1.99 4.63
CA MET A 1 54.77 3.37 4.58
C MET A 1 54.10 3.50 3.22
N SER A 2 52.81 3.71 3.02
CA SER A 2 51.80 4.41 3.80
C SER A 2 50.41 3.81 3.49
N LEU A 3 49.59 3.72 4.53
CA LEU A 3 48.19 3.32 4.47
C LEU A 3 47.34 4.51 4.01
N ARG A 4 46.41 4.30 3.08
CA ARG A 4 45.28 5.22 2.86
C ARG A 4 43.98 4.41 2.70
N PRO A 5 43.04 4.53 3.64
CA PRO A 5 41.72 3.92 3.51
C PRO A 5 40.78 4.82 2.71
N LEU A 6 40.13 4.25 1.69
CA LEU A 6 38.98 4.86 1.01
C LEU A 6 37.72 4.60 1.84
N LEU A 7 37.39 5.55 2.73
CA LEU A 7 36.09 5.63 3.39
C LEU A 7 35.02 6.01 2.35
N ARG A 8 34.30 5.01 1.83
CA ARG A 8 33.10 5.23 1.02
C ARG A 8 31.92 5.46 1.95
N GLN A 9 31.53 6.71 2.07
CA GLN A 9 30.38 7.17 2.85
C GLN A 9 29.09 6.80 2.11
N THR A 10 28.47 5.68 2.46
CA THR A 10 27.10 5.34 2.06
C THR A 10 26.13 6.19 2.87
N GLN A 11 25.63 7.27 2.28
CA GLN A 11 24.42 7.94 2.78
C GLN A 11 23.21 7.04 2.50
N MET A 12 22.79 6.30 3.53
CA MET A 12 21.45 5.71 3.60
C MET A 12 20.43 6.85 3.67
N ARG A 13 19.89 7.25 2.53
CA ARG A 13 18.68 8.09 2.46
C ARG A 13 17.47 7.18 2.72
N SER A 14 17.26 6.85 3.99
CA SER A 14 16.01 6.27 4.48
C SER A 14 14.90 7.29 4.27
N GLY A 15 14.03 7.02 3.30
CA GLY A 15 12.81 7.77 3.08
C GLY A 15 11.94 7.72 4.33
N SER A 16 11.87 8.85 5.03
CA SER A 16 10.78 9.17 5.95
C SER A 16 9.49 9.27 5.12
N GLY A 17 8.82 8.14 4.93
CA GLY A 17 7.43 8.11 4.52
C GLY A 17 6.57 8.46 5.72
N SER A 18 6.55 9.75 6.11
CA SER A 18 5.51 10.24 7.00
C SER A 18 4.19 10.16 6.25
N VAL A 19 3.35 9.22 6.69
CA VAL A 19 1.94 9.18 6.34
C VAL A 19 1.38 10.55 6.72
N GLY A 20 0.96 11.32 5.72
CA GLY A 20 0.34 12.61 5.89
C GLY A 20 -0.99 12.45 6.62
N VAL A 21 -0.95 12.47 7.95
CA VAL A 21 -2.13 12.70 8.79
C VAL A 21 -2.58 14.12 8.48
N ARG A 22 -3.67 14.24 7.71
CA ARG A 22 -4.38 15.51 7.54
C ARG A 22 -4.94 15.90 8.91
N SER A 23 -4.23 16.76 9.61
CA SER A 23 -4.74 17.39 10.82
C SER A 23 -5.88 18.31 10.41
N ILE A 24 -7.08 18.02 10.93
CA ILE A 24 -8.22 18.93 10.83
C ILE A 24 -7.89 20.09 11.76
N GLN A 25 -7.27 21.14 11.21
CA GLN A 25 -7.15 22.42 11.90
C GLN A 25 -8.54 23.04 11.99
N SER A 26 -9.23 22.83 13.11
CA SER A 26 -10.37 23.66 13.48
C SER A 26 -9.84 25.06 13.79
N SER A 27 -10.05 26.00 12.88
CA SER A 27 -9.84 27.43 13.15
C SER A 27 -10.74 27.84 14.32
N GLY A 28 -10.14 28.07 15.49
CA GLY A 28 -10.84 28.64 16.64
C GLY A 28 -11.41 30.00 16.29
N ALA A 29 -12.69 30.21 16.61
CA ALA A 29 -13.37 31.49 16.42
C ALA A 29 -12.64 32.59 17.21
N ARG A 30 -11.95 33.48 16.52
CA ARG A 30 -11.46 34.73 17.11
C ARG A 30 -12.66 35.62 17.40
N ARG A 31 -13.20 35.54 18.62
CA ARG A 31 -14.05 36.61 19.17
C ARG A 31 -13.18 37.86 19.27
N GLY A 32 -13.56 38.91 18.53
CA GLY A 32 -12.98 40.24 18.67
C GLY A 32 -13.15 40.72 20.11
N ALA A 33 -12.04 41.10 20.71
CA ALA A 33 -12.03 41.89 21.94
C ALA A 33 -12.51 43.30 21.59
N HIS A 34 -13.66 43.69 22.12
CA HIS A 34 -14.02 45.10 22.24
C HIS A 34 -13.83 45.52 23.70
N GLY A 35 -13.02 46.56 23.85
CA GLY A 35 -12.56 47.10 25.11
C GLY A 35 -13.67 47.70 25.96
N ALA A 36 -13.35 47.74 27.24
CA ALA A 36 -14.15 48.22 28.35
C ALA A 36 -14.60 49.69 28.18
N HIS A 37 -15.88 49.91 28.39
CA HIS A 37 -16.39 51.14 28.99
C HIS A 37 -17.01 50.74 30.32
N GLY A 38 -16.33 51.07 31.41
CA GLY A 38 -16.93 51.09 32.74
C GLY A 38 -17.48 52.49 32.98
N ASP A 39 -18.78 52.58 33.26
CA ASP A 39 -19.33 53.69 34.01
C ASP A 39 -20.65 53.28 34.68
N GLY A 40 -20.74 53.57 35.97
CA GLY A 40 -21.95 53.84 36.76
C GLY A 40 -23.05 52.77 36.94
N GLY A 41 -23.42 52.52 38.20
CA GLY A 41 -24.84 52.30 38.52
C GLY A 41 -25.13 51.25 39.59
N GLU A 42 -25.56 51.73 40.74
CA GLU A 42 -26.06 51.04 41.93
C GLU A 42 -27.26 50.09 41.74
N GLU A 43 -27.37 49.19 42.72
CA GLU A 43 -28.58 48.66 43.41
C GLU A 43 -29.71 47.96 42.65
N GLY A 44 -30.16 46.82 43.22
CA GLY A 44 -31.43 46.19 42.89
C GLY A 44 -31.47 44.70 43.18
N GLU A 45 -31.80 44.34 44.43
CA GLU A 45 -32.34 43.02 44.75
C GLU A 45 -33.58 42.73 43.88
N GLY A 46 -33.69 41.52 43.35
CA GLY A 46 -34.86 41.10 42.58
C GLY A 46 -34.69 39.69 42.03
N GLU A 47 -35.34 38.75 42.70
CA GLU A 47 -35.74 37.46 42.12
C GLU A 47 -36.13 37.64 40.66
N SER A 48 -35.40 36.99 39.77
CA SER A 48 -35.93 36.69 38.45
C SER A 48 -35.45 35.31 38.08
N ASP A 49 -36.41 34.40 38.05
CA ASP A 49 -36.35 33.15 37.31
C ASP A 49 -35.45 33.35 36.11
N THR A 50 -34.28 32.71 36.14
CA THR A 50 -33.37 32.66 35.00
C THR A 50 -34.04 31.74 33.99
N TYR A 51 -35.09 32.27 33.36
CA TYR A 51 -35.89 31.65 32.33
C TYR A 51 -34.90 31.40 31.19
N THR A 52 -34.38 30.17 31.12
CA THR A 52 -33.56 29.74 30.01
C THR A 52 -34.41 29.97 28.78
N LYS A 53 -34.05 30.99 27.99
CA LYS A 53 -34.66 31.22 26.69
C LYS A 53 -34.18 30.08 25.78
N GLU A 54 -34.74 28.89 25.98
CA GLU A 54 -34.56 27.68 25.16
C GLU A 54 -35.20 27.96 23.80
N SER A 55 -34.52 28.80 23.01
CA SER A 55 -34.92 29.10 21.64
C SER A 55 -34.47 27.94 20.74
N PHE A 56 -35.33 27.54 19.81
CA PHE A 56 -35.02 26.57 18.75
C PHE A 56 -33.86 27.02 17.84
N LEU A 57 -33.34 28.24 18.01
CA LEU A 57 -32.17 28.78 17.33
C LEU A 57 -30.85 28.55 18.09
N ASN A 58 -30.88 27.87 19.25
CA ASN A 58 -29.65 27.47 19.93
C ASN A 58 -28.79 26.57 19.02
N PRO A 59 -27.43 26.62 19.13
CA PRO A 59 -26.54 25.87 18.26
C PRO A 59 -26.85 24.36 18.19
N LYS A 60 -27.33 23.78 19.30
CA LYS A 60 -27.77 22.37 19.37
C LYS A 60 -28.98 22.10 18.48
N TRP A 61 -30.01 22.94 18.56
CA TRP A 61 -31.24 22.82 17.75
C TRP A 61 -31.00 23.16 16.29
N ARG A 62 -30.17 24.16 15.99
CA ARG A 62 -29.74 24.44 14.62
C ARG A 62 -29.05 23.24 13.99
N ASN A 63 -28.10 22.62 14.69
CA ASN A 63 -27.40 21.44 14.18
C ASN A 63 -28.36 20.23 14.04
N ALA A 64 -29.28 20.03 14.98
CA ALA A 64 -30.30 18.99 14.89
C ALA A 64 -31.23 19.19 13.67
N LEU A 65 -31.68 20.43 13.42
CA LEU A 65 -32.48 20.77 12.25
C LEU A 65 -31.68 20.64 10.95
N LEU A 66 -30.40 21.00 10.94
CA LEU A 66 -29.53 20.78 9.77
C LEU A 66 -29.35 19.27 9.50
N LEU A 67 -29.16 18.44 10.52
CA LEU A 67 -29.06 16.99 10.35
C LEU A 67 -30.38 16.37 9.89
N LEU A 68 -31.51 16.85 10.40
CA LEU A 68 -32.83 16.37 10.00
C LEU A 68 -33.16 16.77 8.56
N THR A 69 -32.91 18.03 8.19
CA THR A 69 -33.14 18.52 6.82
C THR A 69 -32.20 17.86 5.82
N THR A 70 -30.91 17.72 6.15
CA THR A 70 -29.97 17.00 5.29
C THR A 70 -30.33 15.53 5.16
N SER A 71 -30.75 14.85 6.24
CA SER A 71 -31.23 13.47 6.21
C SER A 71 -32.45 13.31 5.29
N LEU A 72 -33.44 14.20 5.38
CA LEU A 72 -34.62 14.17 4.51
C LEU A 72 -34.28 14.38 3.03
N LEU A 73 -33.33 15.29 2.74
CA LEU A 73 -32.87 15.57 1.38
C LEU A 73 -32.02 14.42 0.81
N LEU A 74 -31.30 13.68 1.66
CA LEU A 74 -30.46 12.55 1.25
C LEU A 74 -31.26 11.26 1.06
N LEU A 75 -32.32 11.05 1.84
CA LEU A 75 -33.16 9.85 1.78
C LEU A 75 -33.60 9.43 0.35
N PRO A 76 -34.11 10.33 -0.52
CA PRO A 76 -34.51 9.94 -1.88
C PRO A 76 -33.32 9.60 -2.80
N HIS A 77 -32.11 9.96 -2.42
CA HIS A 77 -30.89 9.67 -3.19
C HIS A 77 -30.10 8.48 -2.65
N LEU A 78 -30.51 7.92 -1.50
CA LEU A 78 -29.91 6.71 -0.98
C LEU A 78 -30.48 5.48 -1.71
N PRO A 79 -29.63 4.51 -2.09
CA PRO A 79 -30.10 3.28 -2.68
C PRO A 79 -30.97 2.51 -1.69
N ALA A 80 -32.15 2.08 -2.13
CA ALA A 80 -32.98 1.18 -1.35
C ALA A 80 -32.23 -0.13 -1.09
N PRO A 81 -32.37 -0.73 0.11
CA PRO A 81 -31.75 -2.02 0.39
C PRO A 81 -32.29 -3.08 -0.59
N SER A 82 -31.40 -3.83 -1.23
CA SER A 82 -31.78 -4.88 -2.17
C SER A 82 -32.60 -5.96 -1.48
N LYS A 83 -33.65 -6.45 -2.16
CA LYS A 83 -34.54 -7.51 -1.63
C LYS A 83 -33.85 -8.88 -1.51
N SER A 84 -32.71 -9.06 -2.17
CA SER A 84 -31.89 -10.28 -2.17
C SER A 84 -30.45 -10.00 -1.72
N HIS A 85 -29.78 -11.03 -1.19
CA HIS A 85 -28.37 -10.97 -0.83
C HIS A 85 -27.52 -10.87 -2.11
N LEU A 86 -26.66 -9.86 -2.23
CA LEU A 86 -25.83 -9.62 -3.42
C LEU A 86 -24.44 -10.27 -3.32
N SER A 87 -24.35 -11.42 -2.66
CA SER A 87 -23.06 -12.10 -2.46
C SER A 87 -22.76 -13.05 -3.62
N PRO A 88 -21.56 -12.97 -4.24
CA PRO A 88 -21.16 -13.86 -5.33
C PRO A 88 -21.24 -15.35 -4.99
N SER A 89 -21.09 -15.70 -3.70
CA SER A 89 -21.08 -17.06 -3.20
C SER A 89 -22.45 -17.64 -2.87
N LEU A 90 -23.46 -16.80 -2.59
CA LEU A 90 -24.78 -17.25 -2.14
C LEU A 90 -25.81 -17.23 -3.28
N SER A 91 -25.74 -16.25 -4.17
CA SER A 91 -26.64 -16.13 -5.32
C SER A 91 -25.90 -15.60 -6.55
N PRO A 92 -25.20 -16.47 -7.30
CA PRO A 92 -24.38 -16.06 -8.42
C PRO A 92 -25.20 -15.41 -9.55
N GLU A 93 -26.42 -15.91 -9.80
CA GLU A 93 -27.30 -15.38 -10.86
C GLU A 93 -27.86 -14.00 -10.52
N ALA A 94 -28.36 -13.80 -9.30
CA ALA A 94 -28.84 -12.50 -8.83
C ALA A 94 -27.73 -11.44 -8.81
N PHE A 95 -26.50 -11.85 -8.49
CA PHE A 95 -25.34 -10.97 -8.54
C PHE A 95 -24.93 -10.61 -9.98
N GLN A 96 -24.96 -11.57 -10.91
CA GLN A 96 -24.66 -11.31 -12.32
C GLN A 96 -25.74 -10.43 -12.97
N ALA A 97 -27.02 -10.65 -12.63
CA ALA A 97 -28.13 -9.82 -13.08
C ALA A 97 -28.01 -8.38 -12.54
N ALA A 98 -27.57 -8.19 -11.30
CA ALA A 98 -27.33 -6.85 -10.75
C ALA A 98 -26.11 -6.12 -11.38
N ARG A 99 -25.17 -6.87 -11.96
CA ARG A 99 -23.98 -6.33 -12.66
C ARG A 99 -24.23 -6.00 -14.13
N ARG A 100 -25.11 -6.77 -14.78
CA ARG A 100 -25.51 -6.50 -16.16
C ARG A 100 -26.62 -5.48 -16.07
N ASP A 101 -26.36 -4.25 -16.48
CA ASP A 101 -27.33 -3.15 -16.39
C ASP A 101 -28.63 -3.49 -17.14
N VAL A 102 -29.59 -4.15 -16.48
CA VAL A 102 -30.83 -4.58 -17.15
C VAL A 102 -31.72 -3.37 -17.42
N GLU A 103 -31.85 -2.43 -16.49
CA GLU A 103 -32.82 -1.32 -16.62
C GLU A 103 -32.40 0.01 -15.96
N GLY A 104 -31.09 0.29 -15.84
CA GLY A 104 -30.65 1.55 -15.20
C GLY A 104 -31.07 1.65 -13.72
N GLU A 105 -31.29 0.54 -13.03
CA GLU A 105 -31.61 0.54 -11.60
C GLU A 105 -30.43 0.97 -10.72
N LEU A 106 -29.22 1.07 -11.30
CA LEU A 106 -28.05 1.51 -10.55
C LEU A 106 -28.10 3.02 -10.24
N PRO A 107 -27.77 3.40 -8.99
CA PRO A 107 -27.61 4.80 -8.60
C PRO A 107 -26.64 5.55 -9.51
N TRP A 108 -26.91 6.84 -9.72
CA TRP A 108 -26.10 7.71 -10.58
C TRP A 108 -24.59 7.65 -10.25
N LEU A 109 -24.24 7.55 -8.96
CA LEU A 109 -22.87 7.47 -8.49
C LEU A 109 -22.18 6.18 -8.96
N THR A 110 -22.87 5.05 -8.84
CA THR A 110 -22.36 3.76 -9.31
C THR A 110 -22.16 3.76 -10.82
N ARG A 111 -23.06 4.38 -11.58
CA ARG A 111 -22.90 4.55 -13.03
C ARG A 111 -21.69 5.42 -13.39
N TRP A 112 -21.46 6.50 -12.62
CA TRP A 112 -20.28 7.33 -12.79
C TRP A 112 -18.99 6.55 -12.53
N PHE A 113 -18.97 5.73 -11.48
CA PHE A 113 -17.85 4.82 -11.23
C PHE A 113 -17.67 3.83 -12.37
N VAL A 114 -18.71 3.16 -12.85
CA VAL A 114 -18.62 2.20 -13.97
C VAL A 114 -18.05 2.85 -15.23
N ARG A 115 -18.41 4.12 -15.49
CA ARG A 115 -17.89 4.88 -16.64
C ARG A 115 -16.41 5.20 -16.52
N GLU A 116 -15.96 5.54 -15.31
CA GLU A 116 -14.57 5.93 -15.05
C GLU A 116 -13.66 4.72 -14.83
N THR A 117 -14.20 3.62 -14.30
CA THR A 117 -13.47 2.37 -14.12
C THR A 117 -13.23 1.70 -15.46
N GLU A 118 -12.00 1.23 -15.67
CA GLU A 118 -11.66 0.47 -16.85
C GLU A 118 -12.46 -0.82 -16.96
N LYS A 119 -12.69 -1.28 -18.20
CA LYS A 119 -13.43 -2.51 -18.49
C LYS A 119 -12.80 -3.71 -17.80
N ALA A 120 -13.64 -4.65 -17.36
CA ALA A 120 -13.20 -5.88 -16.69
C ALA A 120 -12.21 -6.71 -17.53
N GLU A 121 -12.29 -6.63 -18.87
CA GLU A 121 -11.39 -7.30 -19.80
C GLU A 121 -9.95 -6.82 -19.65
N VAL A 122 -9.72 -5.51 -19.50
CA VAL A 122 -8.37 -4.92 -19.32
C VAL A 122 -7.74 -5.41 -18.03
N TRP A 123 -8.53 -5.52 -16.96
CA TRP A 123 -8.06 -6.05 -15.69
C TRP A 123 -7.69 -7.52 -15.77
N ARG A 124 -8.43 -8.31 -16.56
CA ARG A 124 -8.12 -9.71 -16.82
C ARG A 124 -6.81 -9.84 -17.58
N GLU A 125 -6.65 -9.10 -18.68
CA GLU A 125 -5.40 -9.10 -19.46
C GLU A 125 -4.18 -8.70 -18.61
N ARG A 126 -4.32 -7.69 -17.74
CA ARG A 126 -3.25 -7.31 -16.82
C ARG A 126 -2.95 -8.39 -15.79
N ALA A 127 -3.97 -9.03 -15.22
CA ALA A 127 -3.80 -10.12 -14.27
C ALA A 127 -3.08 -11.31 -14.92
N ASP A 128 -3.48 -11.68 -16.14
CA ASP A 128 -2.85 -12.74 -16.92
C ASP A 128 -1.38 -12.39 -17.21
N ARG A 129 -1.10 -11.15 -17.64
CA ARG A 129 0.29 -10.67 -17.85
C ARG A 129 1.12 -10.68 -16.56
N HIS A 130 0.52 -10.35 -15.42
CA HIS A 130 1.22 -10.42 -14.14
C HIS A 130 1.56 -11.87 -13.76
N LEU A 131 0.63 -12.80 -13.99
CA LEU A 131 0.85 -14.22 -13.77
C LEU A 131 2.00 -14.74 -14.63
N GLU A 132 2.06 -14.35 -15.90
CA GLU A 132 3.17 -14.69 -16.81
C GLU A 132 4.52 -14.19 -16.29
N LEU A 133 4.60 -12.91 -15.89
CA LEU A 133 5.83 -12.33 -15.34
C LEU A 133 6.26 -12.98 -14.02
N GLU A 134 5.30 -13.39 -13.19
CA GLU A 134 5.60 -14.12 -11.95
C GLU A 134 6.11 -15.52 -12.22
N LYS A 135 5.55 -16.20 -13.23
CA LYS A 135 6.03 -17.50 -13.69
C LYS A 135 7.47 -17.41 -14.20
N GLU A 136 7.79 -16.44 -15.05
CA GLU A 136 9.16 -16.23 -15.54
C GLU A 136 10.15 -15.96 -14.40
N ARG A 137 9.74 -15.18 -13.39
CA ARG A 137 10.56 -14.92 -12.19
C ARG A 137 10.77 -16.18 -11.35
N ALA A 138 9.73 -17.02 -11.22
CA ALA A 138 9.83 -18.28 -10.51
C ALA A 138 10.80 -19.23 -11.22
N ASP A 139 10.69 -19.35 -12.55
CA ASP A 139 11.58 -20.18 -13.37
C ASP A 139 13.03 -19.70 -13.29
N GLY A 140 13.26 -18.38 -13.37
CA GLY A 140 14.58 -17.80 -13.19
C GLY A 140 15.15 -18.03 -11.78
N ARG A 141 14.30 -18.03 -10.76
CA ARG A 141 14.72 -18.35 -9.39
C ARG A 141 15.09 -19.82 -9.23
N LEU A 142 14.32 -20.74 -9.84
CA LEU A 142 14.64 -22.16 -9.84
C LEU A 142 15.98 -22.42 -10.53
N LEU A 143 16.21 -21.81 -11.70
CA LEU A 143 17.48 -21.94 -12.43
C LEU A 143 18.69 -21.50 -11.58
N VAL A 144 18.57 -20.38 -10.86
CA VAL A 144 19.65 -19.88 -9.98
C VAL A 144 19.82 -20.72 -8.72
N GLN A 145 18.74 -21.32 -8.20
CA GLN A 145 18.79 -22.19 -7.03
C GLN A 145 19.40 -23.56 -7.35
N GLU A 146 19.10 -24.12 -8.51
CA GLU A 146 19.67 -25.38 -8.99
C GLU A 146 21.09 -25.22 -9.53
N ALA A 147 21.50 -24.01 -9.90
CA ALA A 147 22.86 -23.73 -10.34
C ALA A 147 23.87 -23.95 -9.21
N GLU A 148 24.52 -25.12 -9.21
CA GLU A 148 25.68 -25.36 -8.39
C GLU A 148 26.85 -24.49 -8.87
N ARG A 149 27.54 -23.84 -7.93
CA ARG A 149 28.81 -23.18 -8.25
C ARG A 149 29.80 -24.24 -8.73
N PRO A 150 30.58 -23.99 -9.79
CA PRO A 150 31.61 -24.93 -10.19
C PRO A 150 32.54 -25.21 -9.00
N ARG A 151 32.73 -26.49 -8.69
CA ARG A 151 33.49 -26.92 -7.51
C ARG A 151 34.95 -26.52 -7.67
N VAL A 152 35.38 -25.47 -6.96
CA VAL A 152 36.78 -25.04 -6.94
C VAL A 152 37.55 -25.91 -5.96
N LEU A 153 38.36 -26.83 -6.48
CA LEU A 153 39.33 -27.58 -5.69
C LEU A 153 40.57 -26.71 -5.47
N ARG A 154 40.87 -26.40 -4.21
CA ARG A 154 42.11 -25.71 -3.82
C ARG A 154 43.15 -26.75 -3.45
N MET A 155 44.26 -26.77 -4.19
CA MET A 155 45.39 -27.63 -3.87
C MET A 155 46.50 -26.84 -3.20
N ARG A 156 47.04 -27.42 -2.12
CA ARG A 156 48.18 -26.87 -1.39
C ARG A 156 49.48 -26.95 -2.20
N TYR A 157 49.62 -27.99 -3.03
CA TYR A 157 50.81 -28.25 -3.83
C TYR A 157 50.42 -28.52 -5.29
N PRO A 158 50.28 -27.49 -6.14
CA PRO A 158 49.94 -27.68 -7.55
C PRO A 158 51.04 -28.42 -8.32
N SER A 159 52.29 -28.35 -7.84
CA SER A 159 53.45 -29.04 -8.42
C SER A 159 53.36 -30.57 -8.36
N ARG A 160 52.43 -31.17 -7.61
CA ARG A 160 52.25 -32.63 -7.58
C ARG A 160 51.76 -33.22 -8.90
N PHE A 161 51.10 -32.43 -9.76
CA PHE A 161 50.67 -32.90 -11.09
C PHE A 161 51.86 -33.23 -12.00
N GLU A 162 52.97 -32.53 -11.84
CA GLU A 162 54.19 -32.67 -12.65
C GLU A 162 55.18 -33.70 -12.07
N GLN A 163 54.94 -34.24 -10.87
CA GLN A 163 55.86 -35.15 -10.18
C GLN A 163 55.74 -36.62 -10.64
N ALA A 164 55.00 -36.89 -11.71
CA ALA A 164 54.91 -38.25 -12.25
C ALA A 164 56.25 -38.69 -12.87
N SER A 165 56.65 -39.93 -12.59
CA SER A 165 57.83 -40.52 -13.23
C SER A 165 57.56 -40.77 -14.71
N PRO A 166 58.41 -40.30 -15.65
CA PRO A 166 58.19 -40.50 -17.08
C PRO A 166 58.19 -41.98 -17.52
N PHE A 167 58.79 -42.86 -16.72
CA PHE A 167 59.15 -44.22 -17.15
C PHE A 167 58.30 -45.35 -16.56
N ASN A 168 57.27 -45.04 -15.76
CA ASN A 168 56.43 -46.07 -15.13
C ASN A 168 54.95 -45.68 -15.06
N ILE A 169 54.40 -45.25 -16.20
CA ILE A 169 53.01 -44.83 -16.31
C ILE A 169 52.26 -45.88 -17.14
N PRO A 170 51.31 -46.64 -16.55
CA PRO A 170 50.53 -47.59 -17.31
C PRO A 170 49.67 -46.87 -18.35
N VAL A 171 49.52 -47.48 -19.53
CA VAL A 171 48.69 -46.93 -20.59
C VAL A 171 47.25 -46.74 -20.10
N GLY A 172 46.68 -45.54 -20.31
CA GLY A 172 45.32 -45.20 -19.89
C GLY A 172 45.16 -44.75 -18.43
N SER A 173 46.23 -44.68 -17.62
CA SER A 173 46.12 -44.18 -16.24
C SER A 173 46.20 -42.65 -16.11
N GLN A 174 46.58 -41.95 -17.17
CA GLN A 174 46.61 -40.50 -17.20
C GLN A 174 45.26 -39.95 -17.63
N VAL A 175 44.75 -39.01 -16.84
CA VAL A 175 43.59 -38.20 -17.19
C VAL A 175 44.11 -36.97 -17.93
N ASP A 176 43.45 -36.56 -19.02
CA ASP A 176 43.76 -35.30 -19.69
C ASP A 176 43.44 -34.12 -18.75
N LEU A 177 44.45 -33.31 -18.45
CA LEU A 177 44.35 -32.16 -17.54
C LEU A 177 44.45 -30.82 -18.29
N SER A 178 44.38 -30.81 -19.63
CA SER A 178 44.58 -29.61 -20.46
C SER A 178 43.63 -28.44 -20.17
N ASP A 179 42.41 -28.71 -19.68
CA ASP A 179 41.41 -27.69 -19.32
C ASP A 179 41.32 -27.40 -17.80
N LEU A 180 42.20 -27.99 -16.99
CA LEU A 180 42.16 -27.85 -15.53
C LEU A 180 42.77 -26.50 -15.07
N LYS A 181 41.94 -25.60 -14.52
CA LYS A 181 42.40 -24.36 -13.86
C LYS A 181 42.57 -24.56 -12.36
N VAL A 182 43.81 -24.72 -11.90
CA VAL A 182 44.13 -24.88 -10.47
C VAL A 182 44.33 -23.52 -9.81
N ARG A 183 43.65 -23.27 -8.68
CA ARG A 183 43.91 -22.10 -7.84
C ARG A 183 44.84 -22.50 -6.69
N PRO A 184 46.02 -21.86 -6.54
CA PRO A 184 46.90 -22.12 -5.39
C PRO A 184 46.19 -21.72 -4.08
N ALA A 185 46.43 -22.49 -3.02
CA ALA A 185 46.06 -22.08 -1.68
C ALA A 185 47.05 -21.01 -1.21
N GLU A 186 46.58 -19.78 -1.04
CA GLU A 186 47.30 -18.72 -0.29
C GLU A 186 47.44 -19.09 1.19
#